data_AF-A0A2E1VK06-F1
#
_entry.id   AF-A0A2E1VK06-F1
#
_cell.length_a   1.000
_cell.length_b   1.000
_cell.length_c   1.000
_cell.angle_alpha   90.00
_cell.angle_beta   90.00
_cell.angle_gamma   90.00
#
_symmetry.space_group_name_H-M   'P 1'
#
loop_
_entity.id
_entity.type
_entity.pdbx_description
1 polymer ?
#
loop_
_entity_poly.entity_id
_entity_poly.type
_entity_poly.pdbx_seq_one_letter_code
_entity_poly.pdbx_strand_id
1 'polypeptide(L)'
;IESPVILTIENDFVTNIEGEGLDANLMRSYYEGWKDPNAYAISHVGWGLNPNARWDALTMYDKQDVNCTELRAFAGNFLISTGANEFAKRYTTCHFDLPMRNCDIKIDDMVIVKSGKLVGPLG
;
A
#
# COMPACT_ATOMS: atom_id res chain seq x y z
N ILE A 1 3.07 -12.83 3.59
CA ILE A 1 1.66 -12.85 4.01
C ILE A 1 1.36 -14.30 4.35
N GLU A 2 1.24 -14.59 5.63
CA GLU A 2 0.74 -15.90 6.06
C GLU A 2 -0.79 -15.86 6.14
N SER A 3 -1.38 -14.67 6.38
CA SER A 3 -2.83 -14.49 6.51
C SER A 3 -3.32 -13.15 5.92
N PRO A 4 -4.49 -13.10 5.26
CA PRO A 4 -5.06 -11.83 4.77
C PRO A 4 -5.30 -10.81 5.89
N VAL A 5 -5.06 -9.53 5.56
CA VAL A 5 -5.49 -8.38 6.35
C VAL A 5 -6.48 -7.58 5.50
N ILE A 6 -7.64 -7.26 6.07
CA ILE A 6 -8.70 -6.54 5.37
C ILE A 6 -8.84 -5.16 6.01
N LEU A 7 -8.70 -4.11 5.21
CA LEU A 7 -8.88 -2.73 5.63
C LEU A 7 -10.22 -2.23 5.09
N THR A 8 -11.12 -1.84 5.98
CA THR A 8 -12.31 -1.07 5.60
C THR A 8 -11.94 0.41 5.60
N ILE A 9 -12.16 1.09 4.48
CA ILE A 9 -11.85 2.51 4.30
C ILE A 9 -13.15 3.26 4.07
N GLU A 10 -13.45 4.24 4.91
CA GLU A 10 -14.61 5.11 4.81
C GLU A 10 -14.19 6.56 5.02
N ASN A 11 -14.72 7.46 4.18
CA ASN A 11 -14.47 8.90 4.28
C ASN A 11 -12.99 9.26 4.45
N ASP A 12 -12.11 8.60 3.68
CA ASP A 12 -10.65 8.82 3.67
C ASP A 12 -9.87 8.21 4.85
N PHE A 13 -10.51 7.40 5.71
CA PHE A 13 -9.87 6.76 6.87
C PHE A 13 -10.07 5.24 6.88
N VAL A 14 -9.04 4.52 7.31
CA VAL A 14 -9.17 3.13 7.73
C VAL A 14 -10.01 3.09 9.01
N THR A 15 -11.23 2.56 8.92
CA THR A 15 -12.19 2.45 10.04
C THR A 15 -12.18 1.07 10.69
N ASN A 16 -11.74 0.04 9.95
CA ASN A 16 -11.63 -1.31 10.48
C ASN A 16 -10.40 -2.03 9.91
N ILE A 17 -9.77 -2.86 10.74
CA ILE A 17 -8.65 -3.75 10.36
C ILE A 17 -9.04 -5.16 10.79
N GLU A 18 -9.37 -6.02 9.84
CA GLU A 18 -9.84 -7.39 10.08
C GLU A 18 -8.77 -8.43 9.69
N GLY A 19 -8.93 -9.62 10.26
CA GLY A 19 -8.01 -10.74 10.10
C GLY A 19 -7.70 -11.38 11.46
N GLU A 20 -7.72 -12.72 11.49
CA GLU A 20 -7.48 -13.54 12.68
C GLU A 20 -5.99 -13.86 12.91
N GLY A 21 -5.16 -13.65 11.88
CA GLY A 21 -3.75 -14.01 11.91
C GLY A 21 -2.84 -12.95 12.53
N LEU A 22 -1.57 -13.32 12.71
CA LEU A 22 -0.54 -12.45 13.29
C LEU A 22 -0.35 -11.16 12.46
N ASP A 23 -0.46 -11.24 11.14
CA ASP A 23 -0.30 -10.09 10.24
C ASP A 23 -1.28 -8.94 10.60
N ALA A 24 -2.55 -9.27 10.86
CA ALA A 24 -3.56 -8.28 11.25
C ALA A 24 -3.33 -7.73 12.65
N ASN A 25 -2.95 -8.59 13.61
CA ASN A 25 -2.64 -8.18 14.98
C ASN A 25 -1.45 -7.21 15.03
N LEU A 26 -0.39 -7.49 14.27
CA LEU A 26 0.77 -6.61 14.18
C LEU A 26 0.42 -5.27 13.54
N MET A 27 -0.41 -5.27 12.49
CA MET A 27 -0.85 -4.03 11.85
C MET A 27 -1.67 -3.15 12.82
N ARG A 28 -2.65 -3.72 13.53
CA ARG A 28 -3.43 -2.99 14.56
C ARG A 28 -2.51 -2.39 15.63
N SER A 29 -1.65 -3.23 16.20
CA SER A 29 -0.69 -2.82 17.24
C SER A 29 0.22 -1.69 16.79
N TYR A 30 0.69 -1.74 15.53
CA TYR A 30 1.54 -0.68 14.99
C TYR A 30 0.79 0.64 14.81
N TYR A 31 -0.42 0.63 14.25
CA TYR A 31 -1.24 1.84 14.13
C TYR A 31 -1.56 2.44 15.51
N GLU A 32 -1.99 1.62 16.47
CA GLU A 32 -2.35 2.04 17.83
C GLU A 32 -1.18 2.73 18.55
N GLY A 33 0.05 2.29 18.28
CA GLY A 33 1.27 2.86 18.86
C GLY A 33 1.46 4.35 18.60
N TRP A 34 0.92 4.87 17.50
CA TRP A 34 1.05 6.28 17.12
C TRP A 34 0.13 7.22 17.89
N LYS A 35 -1.00 6.71 18.42
CA LYS A 35 -2.00 7.50 19.16
C LYS A 35 -2.46 8.76 18.40
N ASP A 36 -2.56 8.66 17.07
CA ASP A 36 -2.93 9.76 16.18
C ASP A 36 -3.97 9.26 15.15
N PRO A 37 -5.18 9.84 15.10
CA PRO A 37 -6.18 9.45 14.12
C PRO A 37 -5.72 9.68 12.67
N ASN A 38 -4.83 10.64 12.41
CA ASN A 38 -4.31 10.87 11.06
C ASN A 38 -3.42 9.74 10.55
N ALA A 39 -2.90 8.87 11.44
CA ALA A 39 -2.17 7.67 11.04
C ALA A 39 -3.01 6.76 10.13
N TYR A 40 -4.34 6.74 10.35
CA TYR A 40 -5.29 5.91 9.63
C TYR A 40 -5.83 6.55 8.36
N ALA A 41 -5.50 7.82 8.08
CA ALA A 41 -6.00 8.53 6.91
C ALA A 41 -5.26 8.10 5.64
N ILE A 42 -5.94 8.02 4.49
CA ILE A 42 -5.27 7.75 3.21
C ILE A 42 -4.37 8.94 2.84
N SER A 43 -3.17 8.64 2.38
CA SER A 43 -2.21 9.63 1.88
C SER A 43 -2.25 9.70 0.36
N HIS A 44 -1.82 8.63 -0.31
CA HIS A 44 -1.82 8.53 -1.76
C HIS A 44 -2.24 7.15 -2.23
N VAL A 45 -2.72 7.09 -3.48
CA VAL A 45 -2.99 5.87 -4.22
C VAL A 45 -2.31 5.94 -5.59
N GLY A 46 -1.88 4.81 -6.12
CA GLY A 46 -1.22 4.76 -7.42
C GLY A 46 -0.84 3.35 -7.84
N TRP A 47 -0.03 3.26 -8.88
CA TRP A 47 0.48 2.00 -9.42
C TRP A 47 1.91 2.15 -9.92
N GLY A 48 2.65 1.04 -9.90
CA GLY A 48 4.02 0.96 -10.34
C GLY A 48 4.15 0.85 -11.85
N LEU A 49 5.22 1.44 -12.39
CA LEU A 49 5.55 1.45 -13.82
C LEU A 49 6.94 0.89 -14.13
N ASN A 50 7.73 0.51 -13.12
CA ASN A 50 9.10 0.07 -13.36
C ASN A 50 9.14 -1.44 -13.63
N PRO A 51 9.42 -1.89 -14.88
CA PRO A 51 9.48 -3.31 -15.22
C PRO A 51 10.70 -4.02 -14.62
N ASN A 52 11.72 -3.28 -14.18
CA ASN A 52 12.93 -3.84 -13.58
C ASN A 52 12.82 -3.96 -12.05
N ALA A 53 11.83 -3.30 -11.42
CA ALA A 53 11.58 -3.46 -10.00
C ALA A 53 10.84 -4.78 -9.73
N ARG A 54 11.20 -5.46 -8.64
CA ARG A 54 10.68 -6.79 -8.34
C ARG A 54 9.90 -6.82 -7.02
N TRP A 55 8.75 -7.49 -7.05
CA TRP A 55 7.92 -7.71 -5.86
C TRP A 55 8.58 -8.63 -4.82
N ASP A 56 9.53 -9.47 -5.25
CA ASP A 56 10.26 -10.42 -4.40
C ASP A 56 11.59 -9.85 -3.87
N ALA A 57 11.89 -8.57 -4.10
CA ALA A 57 13.16 -7.96 -3.69
C ALA A 57 13.45 -8.12 -2.17
N LEU A 58 12.43 -8.06 -1.31
CA LEU A 58 12.60 -8.22 0.14
C LEU A 58 13.08 -9.62 0.57
N THR A 59 13.06 -10.63 -0.30
CA THR A 59 13.64 -11.94 0.03
C THR A 59 15.16 -11.96 -0.19
N MET A 60 15.72 -10.94 -0.84
CA MET A 60 17.12 -10.88 -1.25
C MET A 60 17.97 -9.91 -0.41
N TYR A 61 17.33 -9.02 0.36
CA TYR A 61 17.99 -7.99 1.14
C TYR A 61 17.50 -8.02 2.59
N ASP A 62 18.40 -7.70 3.51
CA ASP A 62 18.02 -7.47 4.90
C ASP A 62 17.24 -6.16 5.03
N LYS A 63 16.36 -6.08 6.03
CA LYS A 63 15.51 -4.90 6.27
C LYS A 63 16.29 -3.61 6.51
N GLN A 64 17.55 -3.71 6.93
CA GLN A 64 18.43 -2.56 7.18
C GLN A 64 19.14 -2.06 5.92
N ASP A 65 19.16 -2.85 4.85
CA ASP A 65 19.93 -2.55 3.64
C ASP A 65 19.10 -1.81 2.58
N VAL A 66 17.76 -1.87 2.70
CA VAL A 66 16.85 -1.36 1.69
C VAL A 66 15.69 -0.59 2.28
N ASN A 67 15.35 0.53 1.63
CA ASN A 67 14.13 1.27 1.92
C ASN A 67 12.90 0.68 1.21
N CYS A 68 13.04 -0.44 0.49
CA CYS A 68 11.97 -1.11 -0.24
C CYS A 68 11.39 -0.30 -1.42
N THR A 69 12.22 0.43 -2.15
CA THR A 69 11.77 1.18 -3.35
C THR A 69 11.19 0.25 -4.41
N GLU A 70 11.75 -0.95 -4.54
CA GLU A 70 11.33 -1.99 -5.50
C GLU A 70 9.87 -2.40 -5.27
N LEU A 71 9.48 -2.57 -4.00
CA LEU A 71 8.11 -2.91 -3.62
C LEU A 71 7.11 -1.81 -3.97
N ARG A 72 7.55 -0.54 -3.95
CA ARG A 72 6.71 0.61 -4.33
C ARG A 72 6.59 0.77 -5.84
N ALA A 73 7.61 0.38 -6.59
CA ALA A 73 7.75 0.73 -8.00
C ALA A 73 7.42 -0.39 -9.00
N PHE A 74 7.35 -1.66 -8.57
CA PHE A 74 7.20 -2.79 -9.51
C PHE A 74 5.96 -2.65 -10.39
N ALA A 75 6.16 -2.86 -11.70
CA ALA A 75 5.14 -2.67 -12.71
C ALA A 75 3.85 -3.44 -12.39
N GLY A 76 2.72 -2.72 -12.42
CA GLY A 76 1.39 -3.31 -12.24
C GLY A 76 0.99 -3.57 -10.78
N ASN A 77 1.74 -3.10 -9.78
CA ASN A 77 1.24 -3.06 -8.41
C ASN A 77 0.06 -2.08 -8.27
N PHE A 78 -0.75 -2.25 -7.23
CA PHE A 78 -1.57 -1.16 -6.69
C PHE A 78 -0.95 -0.75 -5.37
N LEU A 79 -0.67 0.53 -5.16
CA LEU A 79 -0.04 1.04 -3.96
C LEU A 79 -0.99 2.03 -3.28
N ILE A 80 -1.38 1.73 -2.05
CA ILE A 80 -2.00 2.71 -1.16
C ILE A 80 -1.03 3.08 -0.06
N SER A 81 -1.19 4.29 0.47
CA SER A 81 -0.48 4.74 1.65
C SER A 81 -1.44 5.35 2.65
N THR A 82 -1.12 5.23 3.94
CA THR A 82 -1.80 5.96 5.02
C THR A 82 -0.83 6.86 5.76
N GLY A 83 -1.36 7.92 6.39
CA GLY A 83 -0.62 8.84 7.22
C GLY A 83 -0.64 10.27 6.68
N ALA A 84 0.54 10.88 6.61
CA ALA A 84 0.70 12.30 6.30
C ALA A 84 0.23 12.66 4.88
N ASN A 85 -0.46 13.78 4.76
CA ASN A 85 -0.83 14.39 3.47
C ASN A 85 -0.95 15.90 3.66
N GLU A 86 0.05 16.65 3.19
CA GLU A 86 0.11 18.10 3.35
C GLU A 86 -0.96 18.83 2.55
N PHE A 87 -1.39 18.29 1.40
CA PHE A 87 -2.49 18.85 0.61
C PHE A 87 -3.83 18.76 1.34
N ALA A 88 -3.98 17.73 2.18
CA ALA A 88 -5.13 17.57 3.07
C ALA A 88 -4.91 18.19 4.48
N LYS A 89 -3.80 18.92 4.70
CA LYS A 89 -3.39 19.50 5.99
C LYS A 89 -3.31 18.46 7.13
N ARG A 90 -2.95 17.22 6.81
CA ARG A 90 -2.71 16.15 7.78
C ARG A 90 -1.22 15.95 7.99
N TYR A 91 -0.76 16.23 9.21
CA TYR A 91 0.63 16.10 9.62
C TYR A 91 0.69 15.04 10.72
N THR A 92 1.14 13.84 10.35
CA THR A 92 1.37 12.73 11.28
C THR A 92 2.74 12.13 10.99
N THR A 93 3.35 11.54 12.01
CA THR A 93 4.64 10.86 11.88
C THR A 93 4.48 9.38 11.51
N CYS A 94 3.26 8.85 11.52
CA CYS A 94 2.94 7.53 11.01
C CYS A 94 2.90 7.55 9.47
N HIS A 95 3.47 6.54 8.84
CA HIS A 95 3.39 6.34 7.39
C HIS A 95 3.44 4.85 7.04
N PHE A 96 2.48 4.39 6.24
CA PHE A 96 2.53 3.07 5.61
C PHE A 96 2.53 3.18 4.10
N ASP A 97 3.25 2.28 3.44
CA ASP A 97 3.15 2.00 2.01
C ASP A 97 2.77 0.52 1.83
N LEU A 98 1.62 0.27 1.22
CA LEU A 98 1.03 -1.06 1.09
C LEU A 98 0.88 -1.44 -0.38
N PRO A 99 1.91 -2.04 -1.02
CA PRO A 99 1.82 -2.52 -2.39
C PRO A 99 1.09 -3.86 -2.45
N MET A 100 0.06 -3.92 -3.30
CA MET A 100 -0.75 -5.10 -3.57
C MET A 100 -0.47 -5.63 -4.97
N ARG A 101 -0.51 -6.95 -5.09
CA ARG A 101 -0.36 -7.67 -6.36
C ARG A 101 -1.73 -8.06 -6.90
N ASN A 102 -1.76 -8.35 -8.20
CA ASN A 102 -2.90 -8.96 -8.88
C ASN A 102 -4.18 -8.11 -8.88
N CYS A 103 -4.07 -6.80 -8.67
CA CYS A 103 -5.20 -5.88 -8.74
C CYS A 103 -5.60 -5.59 -10.19
N ASP A 104 -6.89 -5.30 -10.38
CA ASP A 104 -7.38 -4.54 -11.54
C ASP A 104 -7.44 -3.06 -11.13
N ILE A 105 -6.92 -2.16 -11.96
CA ILE A 105 -6.98 -0.71 -11.73
C ILE A 105 -7.63 -0.06 -12.94
N LYS A 106 -8.68 0.73 -12.67
CA LYS A 106 -9.38 1.53 -13.67
C LYS A 106 -9.46 2.98 -13.22
N ILE A 107 -9.32 3.90 -14.17
CA ILE A 107 -9.69 5.30 -14.01
C ILE A 107 -10.90 5.52 -14.88
N ASP A 108 -12.05 5.77 -14.25
CA ASP A 108 -13.35 5.76 -14.91
C ASP A 108 -13.52 4.46 -15.72
N ASP A 109 -13.69 4.56 -17.04
CA ASP A 109 -13.84 3.42 -17.95
C ASP A 109 -12.52 2.87 -18.49
N MET A 110 -11.39 3.55 -18.25
CA MET A 110 -10.08 3.18 -18.77
C MET A 110 -9.41 2.16 -17.84
N VAL A 111 -9.14 0.96 -18.37
CA VAL A 111 -8.33 -0.05 -17.67
C VAL A 111 -6.86 0.34 -17.80
N ILE A 112 -6.15 0.43 -16.67
CA ILE A 112 -4.73 0.76 -16.59
C ILE A 112 -3.89 -0.46 -16.20
N VAL A 113 -4.39 -1.25 -15.24
CA VAL A 113 -3.81 -2.51 -14.82
C VAL A 113 -4.88 -3.60 -14.87
N LYS A 114 -4.54 -4.75 -15.44
CA LYS A 114 -5.39 -5.94 -15.45
C LYS A 114 -4.64 -7.11 -14.83
N SER A 115 -5.16 -7.63 -13.72
CA SER A 115 -4.62 -8.76 -12.98
C SER A 115 -3.12 -8.59 -12.65
N GLY A 116 -2.75 -7.38 -12.22
CA GLY A 116 -1.37 -7.02 -11.87
C GLY A 116 -0.44 -6.78 -13.06
N LYS A 117 -0.96 -6.60 -14.29
CA LYS A 117 -0.17 -6.27 -15.48
C LYS A 117 -0.62 -4.94 -16.07
N LEU A 118 0.33 -4.08 -16.44
CA LEU A 118 0.03 -2.85 -17.20
C LEU A 118 -0.61 -3.21 -18.54
N VAL A 119 -1.53 -2.38 -19.01
CA VAL A 119 -2.20 -2.56 -20.31
C VAL A 119 -1.97 -1.38 -21.24
N GLY A 120 -2.24 -1.59 -22.54
CA GLY A 120 -2.10 -0.55 -23.55
C GLY A 120 -0.64 -0.10 -23.73
N PRO A 121 -0.39 1.19 -24.00
CA PRO A 121 0.97 1.73 -24.21
C PRO A 121 1.92 1.62 -23.00
N LEU A 122 1.42 1.20 -21.84
CA LEU A 122 2.19 1.06 -20.60
C LEU A 122 2.72 -0.36 -20.37
N GLY A 123 2.24 -1.35 -21.14
CA GLY A 123 2.58 -2.77 -20.99
C GLY A 123 3.65 -3.28 -21.94
#